data_AF-A0A177NPY3-F1
#
_entry.id   AF-A0A177NPY3-F1
#
_cell.length_a   1.000
_cell.length_b   1.000
_cell.length_c   1.000
_cell.angle_alpha   90.00
_cell.angle_beta   90.00
_cell.angle_gamma   90.00
#
_symmetry.space_group_name_H-M   'P 1'
#
loop_
_entity.id
_entity.type
_entity.pdbx_description
1 polymer ?
#
loop_
_entity_poly.entity_id
_entity_poly.type
_entity_poly.pdbx_seq_one_letter_code
_entity_poly.pdbx_strand_id
1 'polypeptide(L)'
;MQIQVRGRRVYVSGNPSRFDRLDNLFGLSTIDQCVAVYNGILASLGLPAFTRCTFSGFRETQKEDGSIALTPFVDGLVITEVHCTTNVAVGEGSTDAYLKAIAMLPYRNSVPRLHTNGKTTDWLSKQGNARDLYAKVYEKANELRLHSLPIIKKRYGEHSDEYQYLAALADYCDQTGAVRFEQKFRSSFLRKNNLQFWGLSDYTDLKQLHEQFLGIDEKLKVSAMNLQTLTETLLSEGICKSTQSANSTALYAINWMNGEKFDLNKTQVQTNRARLRKIGIDIAKPCNLTVFSPVIVKEVIEIEKRALTPPAFYRHPNHLRLAA
;
A
#
# COMPACT_ATOMS: atom_id res chain seq x y z
N MET A 1 14.04 10.64 12.88
CA MET A 1 14.42 11.30 11.62
C MET A 1 15.92 11.16 11.47
N GLN A 2 16.43 10.94 10.26
CA GLN A 2 17.86 10.89 9.99
C GLN A 2 18.20 11.93 8.92
N ILE A 3 19.26 12.70 9.16
CA ILE A 3 19.73 13.75 8.26
C ILE A 3 21.20 13.46 7.97
N GLN A 4 21.59 13.51 6.70
CA GLN A 4 22.97 13.32 6.27
C GLN A 4 23.36 14.46 5.33
N VAL A 5 24.55 15.01 5.53
CA VAL A 5 25.17 15.96 4.60
C VAL A 5 26.31 15.25 3.88
N ARG A 6 26.30 15.25 2.56
CA ARG A 6 27.38 14.68 1.73
C ARG A 6 27.81 15.68 0.68
N GLY A 7 28.99 16.28 0.89
CA GLY A 7 29.48 17.38 0.06
C GLY A 7 28.45 18.50 0.02
N ARG A 8 27.88 18.77 -1.16
CA ARG A 8 26.90 19.84 -1.38
C ARG A 8 25.43 19.39 -1.33
N ARG A 9 25.15 18.17 -0.82
CA ARG A 9 23.79 17.60 -0.77
C ARG A 9 23.36 17.29 0.65
N VAL A 10 22.11 17.61 0.94
CA VAL A 10 21.43 17.23 2.18
C VAL A 10 20.43 16.12 1.87
N TYR A 11 20.43 15.09 2.70
CA TYR A 11 19.52 13.96 2.63
C TYR A 11 18.72 13.88 3.92
N VAL A 12 17.41 13.73 3.81
CA VAL A 12 16.50 13.54 4.95
C VAL A 12 15.76 12.22 4.75
N SER A 13 15.73 11.39 5.78
CA SER A 13 14.95 10.14 5.80
C SER A 13 14.18 9.98 7.12
N GLY A 14 12.96 9.48 7.02
CA GLY A 14 12.05 9.29 8.14
C GLY A 14 10.64 9.73 7.80
N ASN A 15 9.68 9.41 8.67
CA ASN A 15 8.28 9.76 8.43
C ASN A 15 7.96 11.16 9.03
N PRO A 16 7.65 12.18 8.19
CA PRO A 16 7.37 13.53 8.67
C PRO A 16 6.04 13.60 9.42
N SER A 17 5.09 12.71 9.12
CA SER A 17 3.82 12.62 9.87
C SER A 17 4.00 12.13 11.32
N ARG A 18 5.14 11.53 11.64
CA ARG A 18 5.50 11.08 13.00
C ARG A 18 6.50 12.02 13.68
N PHE A 19 6.91 13.11 13.03
CA PHE A 19 7.82 14.05 13.65
C PHE A 19 7.12 14.73 14.83
N ASP A 20 7.79 14.78 15.98
CA ASP A 20 7.27 15.29 17.26
C ASP A 20 5.96 14.64 17.73
N ARG A 21 5.75 13.38 17.34
CA ARG A 21 4.52 12.62 17.63
C ARG A 21 4.82 11.17 17.96
N LEU A 22 3.94 10.56 18.76
CA LEU A 22 4.06 9.16 19.18
C LEU A 22 3.63 8.20 18.07
N ASP A 23 2.65 8.60 17.27
CA ASP A 23 2.00 7.81 16.24
C ASP A 23 1.85 8.57 14.92
N ASN A 24 1.31 7.87 13.93
CA ASN A 24 0.97 8.41 12.61
C ASN A 24 -0.34 7.79 12.09
N LEU A 25 -1.33 7.54 12.95
CA LEU A 25 -2.60 6.95 12.56
C LEU A 25 -3.22 7.77 11.41
N PHE A 26 -3.33 9.07 11.63
CA PHE A 26 -3.61 10.09 10.61
C PHE A 26 -2.38 10.97 10.40
N GLY A 27 -1.92 11.02 9.15
CA GLY A 27 -0.72 11.76 8.74
C GLY A 27 -1.03 13.01 7.93
N LEU A 28 0.03 13.56 7.35
CA LEU A 28 -0.03 14.65 6.39
C LEU A 28 -0.65 14.16 5.08
N SER A 29 -1.41 15.02 4.41
CA SER A 29 -2.19 14.65 3.22
C SER A 29 -1.49 14.96 1.90
N THR A 30 -0.44 15.78 1.92
CA THR A 30 0.28 16.18 0.70
C THR A 30 1.80 16.07 0.83
N ILE A 31 2.48 15.94 -0.31
CA ILE A 31 3.94 16.00 -0.39
C ILE A 31 4.44 17.36 0.08
N ASP A 32 3.74 18.46 -0.26
CA ASP A 32 4.11 19.81 0.17
C ASP A 32 4.12 19.96 1.68
N GLN A 33 3.14 19.40 2.39
CA GLN A 33 3.13 19.37 3.86
C GLN A 33 4.29 18.54 4.42
N CYS A 34 4.61 17.40 3.80
CA CYS A 34 5.77 16.59 4.19
C CYS A 34 7.07 17.39 4.04
N VAL A 35 7.26 18.09 2.92
CA VAL A 35 8.45 18.90 2.66
C VAL A 35 8.51 20.11 3.59
N ALA A 36 7.39 20.73 3.94
CA ALA A 36 7.34 21.82 4.91
C ALA A 36 7.87 21.37 6.29
N VAL A 37 7.48 20.19 6.76
CA VAL A 37 8.02 19.62 8.01
C VAL A 37 9.54 19.39 7.90
N TYR A 38 10.02 18.81 6.79
CA TYR A 38 11.46 18.65 6.60
C TYR A 38 12.21 19.98 6.59
N ASN A 39 11.67 21.00 5.90
CA ASN A 39 12.29 22.31 5.83
C ASN A 39 12.34 23.00 7.20
N GLY A 40 11.31 22.86 8.03
CA GLY A 40 11.34 23.33 9.41
C GLY A 40 12.43 22.65 10.24
N ILE A 41 12.63 21.34 10.06
CA ILE A 41 13.73 20.61 10.73
C ILE A 41 15.09 21.10 10.22
N LEU A 42 15.26 21.28 8.92
CA LEU A 42 16.51 21.76 8.34
C LEU A 42 16.85 23.17 8.84
N ALA A 43 15.85 24.06 8.90
CA ALA A 43 16.00 25.40 9.45
C ALA A 43 16.46 25.36 10.92
N SER A 44 15.86 24.50 11.75
CA SER A 44 16.25 24.34 13.16
C SER A 44 17.70 23.86 13.36
N LEU A 45 18.30 23.28 12.31
CA LEU A 45 19.69 22.81 12.29
C LEU A 45 20.64 23.76 11.56
N GLY A 46 20.16 24.92 11.10
CA GLY A 46 20.95 25.85 10.29
C GLY A 46 21.32 25.31 8.90
N LEU A 47 20.58 24.32 8.39
CA LEU A 47 20.80 23.71 7.08
C LEU A 47 19.90 24.36 6.01
N PRO A 48 20.34 24.41 4.75
CA PRO A 48 19.54 24.96 3.67
C PRO A 48 18.26 24.15 3.47
N ALA A 49 17.15 24.84 3.28
CA ALA A 49 15.85 24.25 2.96
C ALA A 49 15.86 23.59 1.58
N PHE A 50 15.01 22.57 1.40
CA PHE A 50 14.69 22.03 0.10
C PHE A 50 13.86 23.01 -0.72
N THR A 51 14.21 23.14 -2.00
CA THR A 51 13.49 23.95 -2.98
C THR A 51 12.78 23.08 -4.01
N ARG A 52 11.72 23.62 -4.62
CA ARG A 52 11.06 22.97 -5.76
C ARG A 52 12.05 22.87 -6.91
N CYS A 53 12.04 21.75 -7.61
CA CYS A 53 12.65 21.60 -8.92
C CYS A 53 11.94 22.54 -9.89
N THR A 54 12.72 23.27 -10.69
CA THR A 54 12.23 24.10 -11.80
C THR A 54 12.81 23.63 -13.14
N PHE A 55 13.87 22.81 -13.10
CA PHE A 55 14.54 22.28 -14.27
C PHE A 55 15.00 20.84 -14.07
N SER A 56 14.75 19.99 -15.07
CA SER A 56 15.34 18.66 -15.19
C SER A 56 15.78 18.45 -16.64
N GLY A 57 17.07 18.20 -16.85
CA GLY A 57 17.62 18.03 -18.19
C GLY A 57 19.09 17.64 -18.17
N PHE A 58 19.86 18.17 -19.11
CA PHE A 58 21.30 17.95 -19.20
C PHE A 58 22.03 19.27 -19.03
N ARG A 59 23.19 19.23 -18.38
CA ARG A 59 24.15 20.31 -18.34
C ARG A 59 25.37 19.94 -19.17
N GLU A 60 25.74 20.85 -20.06
CA GLU A 60 27.00 20.77 -20.80
C GLU A 60 28.17 21.04 -19.85
N THR A 61 29.15 20.14 -19.88
CA THR A 61 30.42 20.30 -19.19
C THR A 61 31.53 20.10 -20.20
N GLN A 62 32.34 21.13 -20.42
CA GLN A 62 33.52 21.02 -21.25
C GLN A 62 34.59 20.25 -20.48
N LYS A 63 35.13 19.20 -21.09
CA LYS A 63 36.27 18.43 -20.55
C LYS A 63 37.59 19.12 -20.90
N GLU A 64 38.66 18.70 -20.23
CA GLU A 64 40.02 19.21 -20.47
C GLU A 64 40.50 19.01 -21.92
N ASP A 65 40.01 17.98 -22.61
CA ASP A 65 40.29 17.69 -24.02
C ASP A 65 39.47 18.53 -25.02
N GLY A 66 38.66 19.48 -24.53
CA GLY A 66 37.79 20.33 -25.34
C GLY A 66 36.45 19.69 -25.74
N SER A 67 36.23 18.40 -25.44
CA SER A 67 34.97 17.71 -25.74
C SER A 67 33.85 18.13 -24.80
N ILE A 68 32.60 18.13 -25.29
CA ILE A 68 31.40 18.44 -24.50
C ILE A 68 30.80 17.16 -23.94
N ALA A 69 30.65 17.10 -22.62
CA ALA A 69 29.88 16.06 -21.94
C ALA A 69 28.50 16.60 -21.54
N LEU A 70 27.44 15.90 -21.93
CA LEU A 70 26.09 16.12 -21.42
C LEU A 70 25.89 15.28 -20.16
N THR A 71 25.75 15.94 -19.01
CA THR A 71 25.53 15.27 -17.72
C THR A 71 24.12 15.54 -17.22
N PRO A 72 23.36 14.53 -16.76
CA PRO A 72 22.04 14.75 -16.19
C PRO A 72 22.10 15.74 -15.01
N PHE A 73 21.26 16.76 -15.05
CA PHE A 73 21.20 17.82 -14.06
C PHE A 73 19.76 18.13 -13.67
N VAL A 74 19.55 18.34 -12.38
CA VAL A 74 18.29 18.78 -11.79
C VAL A 74 18.59 19.74 -10.66
N ASP A 75 17.78 20.78 -10.52
CA ASP A 75 17.76 21.65 -9.35
C ASP A 75 16.77 21.13 -8.29
N GLY A 76 16.87 21.65 -7.07
CA GLY A 76 15.89 21.36 -6.01
C GLY A 76 15.86 19.92 -5.48
N LEU A 77 14.69 19.55 -4.93
CA LEU A 77 14.49 18.31 -4.18
C LEU A 77 14.16 17.10 -5.07
N VAL A 78 15.00 16.08 -4.99
CA VAL A 78 14.75 14.76 -5.57
C VAL A 78 14.20 13.80 -4.51
N ILE A 79 12.98 13.33 -4.70
CA ILE A 79 12.32 12.35 -3.83
C ILE A 79 12.74 10.94 -4.22
N THR A 80 13.24 10.18 -3.27
CA THR A 80 13.69 8.79 -3.48
C THR A 80 12.69 7.74 -3.01
N GLU A 81 11.72 8.10 -2.18
CA GLU A 81 10.69 7.17 -1.70
C GLU A 81 9.43 7.95 -1.26
N VAL A 82 8.25 7.45 -1.64
CA VAL A 82 6.95 7.98 -1.21
C VAL A 82 6.11 6.85 -0.62
N HIS A 83 5.50 7.07 0.54
CA HIS A 83 4.56 6.12 1.14
C HIS A 83 3.15 6.70 1.09
N CYS A 84 2.23 6.01 0.44
CA CYS A 84 0.80 6.31 0.50
C CYS A 84 0.15 5.37 1.51
N THR A 85 -0.61 5.93 2.45
CA THR A 85 -1.28 5.16 3.50
C THR A 85 -2.71 5.62 3.70
N THR A 86 -3.62 4.65 3.84
CA THR A 86 -5.01 4.89 4.25
C THR A 86 -5.38 3.86 5.30
N ASN A 87 -6.08 4.28 6.36
CA ASN A 87 -6.70 3.33 7.28
C ASN A 87 -8.18 3.21 6.98
N VAL A 88 -8.67 1.98 7.07
CA VAL A 88 -10.08 1.65 7.01
C VAL A 88 -10.48 0.95 8.29
N ALA A 89 -11.75 1.07 8.66
CA ALA A 89 -12.37 0.27 9.71
C ALA A 89 -13.09 -0.91 9.07
N VAL A 90 -12.82 -2.12 9.55
CA VAL A 90 -13.49 -3.35 9.10
C VAL A 90 -14.36 -3.98 10.20
N GLY A 91 -14.52 -3.29 11.33
CA GLY A 91 -15.28 -3.78 12.48
C GLY A 91 -14.42 -4.55 13.48
N GLU A 92 -14.81 -4.46 14.75
CA GLU A 92 -14.15 -5.15 15.85
C GLU A 92 -14.08 -6.67 15.60
N GLY A 93 -12.92 -7.28 15.86
CA GLY A 93 -12.71 -8.72 15.67
C GLY A 93 -12.59 -9.20 14.22
N SER A 94 -12.86 -8.36 13.22
CA SER A 94 -12.90 -8.74 11.80
C SER A 94 -11.55 -8.64 11.07
N THR A 95 -10.52 -8.04 11.68
CA THR A 95 -9.24 -7.75 11.04
C THR A 95 -8.54 -9.00 10.49
N ASP A 96 -8.52 -10.09 11.26
CA ASP A 96 -7.87 -11.35 10.86
C ASP A 96 -8.59 -12.02 9.69
N ALA A 97 -9.93 -12.05 9.73
CA ALA A 97 -10.74 -12.57 8.63
C ALA A 97 -10.53 -11.75 7.35
N TYR A 98 -10.54 -10.42 7.48
CA TYR A 98 -10.29 -9.50 6.38
C TYR A 98 -8.91 -9.69 5.75
N LEU A 99 -7.85 -9.74 6.57
CA LEU A 99 -6.48 -9.93 6.10
C LEU A 99 -6.28 -11.28 5.40
N LYS A 100 -6.88 -12.36 5.93
CA LYS A 100 -6.89 -13.69 5.31
C LYS A 100 -7.60 -13.67 3.96
N ALA A 101 -8.74 -12.99 3.86
CA ALA A 101 -9.50 -12.92 2.62
C ALA A 101 -8.71 -12.20 1.52
N ILE A 102 -8.17 -11.00 1.80
CA ILE A 102 -7.36 -10.26 0.81
C ILE A 102 -6.03 -10.96 0.48
N ALA A 103 -5.50 -11.81 1.36
CA ALA A 103 -4.30 -12.61 1.11
C ALA A 103 -4.50 -13.68 0.02
N MET A 104 -5.71 -13.89 -0.48
CA MET A 104 -5.98 -14.77 -1.61
C MET A 104 -5.79 -14.05 -2.94
N LEU A 105 -5.98 -12.72 -2.93
CA LEU A 105 -6.09 -11.91 -4.12
C LEU A 105 -4.71 -11.44 -4.62
N PRO A 106 -4.38 -11.63 -5.90
CA PRO A 106 -3.21 -11.00 -6.48
C PRO A 106 -3.41 -9.48 -6.63
N TYR A 107 -2.33 -8.73 -6.43
CA TYR A 107 -2.27 -7.30 -6.71
C TYR A 107 -1.27 -7.04 -7.83
N ARG A 108 -1.72 -6.51 -8.96
CA ARG A 108 -0.91 -6.35 -10.18
C ARG A 108 -0.20 -7.66 -10.55
N ASN A 109 1.13 -7.67 -10.63
CA ASN A 109 1.94 -8.85 -10.94
C ASN A 109 2.50 -9.54 -9.67
N SER A 110 2.06 -9.08 -8.49
CA SER A 110 2.57 -9.54 -7.21
C SER A 110 1.68 -10.60 -6.59
N VAL A 111 2.32 -11.56 -5.93
CA VAL A 111 1.73 -12.66 -5.18
C VAL A 111 1.50 -12.20 -3.75
N PRO A 112 0.28 -12.39 -3.20
CA PRO A 112 0.00 -12.10 -1.81
C PRO A 112 0.71 -13.10 -0.89
N ARG A 113 1.09 -12.62 0.28
CA ARG A 113 1.67 -13.42 1.35
C ARG A 113 1.14 -12.92 2.68
N LEU A 114 0.40 -13.78 3.37
CA LEU A 114 0.04 -13.57 4.76
C LEU A 114 1.26 -13.86 5.64
N HIS A 115 1.58 -12.95 6.54
CA HIS A 115 2.66 -13.14 7.52
C HIS A 115 2.28 -14.24 8.51
N THR A 116 3.29 -14.84 9.14
CA THR A 116 3.10 -16.00 10.05
C THR A 116 2.17 -15.72 11.22
N ASN A 117 2.14 -14.48 11.71
CA ASN A 117 1.24 -14.05 12.78
C ASN A 117 -0.18 -13.74 12.31
N GLY A 118 -0.47 -13.78 11.00
CA GLY A 118 -1.78 -13.44 10.44
C GLY A 118 -2.12 -11.95 10.44
N LYS A 119 -1.26 -11.06 10.95
CA LYS A 119 -1.55 -9.64 11.18
C LYS A 119 -1.10 -8.70 10.05
N THR A 120 -0.55 -9.25 8.98
CA THR A 120 -0.10 -8.48 7.80
C THR A 120 -0.17 -9.35 6.55
N THR A 121 -0.72 -8.78 5.49
CA THR A 121 -0.67 -9.32 4.14
C THR A 121 0.18 -8.39 3.29
N ASP A 122 1.23 -8.91 2.65
CA ASP A 122 2.02 -8.15 1.69
C ASP A 122 1.99 -8.77 0.29
N TRP A 123 2.36 -7.97 -0.71
CA TRP A 123 2.39 -8.39 -2.11
C TRP A 123 3.80 -8.27 -2.65
N LEU A 124 4.37 -9.41 -3.03
CA LEU A 124 5.75 -9.56 -3.48
C LEU A 124 5.82 -10.15 -4.89
N SER A 125 6.95 -9.98 -5.57
CA SER A 125 7.23 -10.74 -6.79
C SER A 125 7.27 -12.25 -6.47
N LYS A 126 7.25 -13.09 -7.51
CA LYS A 126 7.43 -14.55 -7.36
C LYS A 126 8.73 -14.94 -6.64
N GLN A 127 9.74 -14.08 -6.68
CA GLN A 127 11.03 -14.26 -6.00
C GLN A 127 11.06 -13.63 -4.60
N GLY A 128 9.92 -13.14 -4.08
CA GLY A 128 9.86 -12.50 -2.77
C GLY A 128 10.34 -11.04 -2.74
N ASN A 129 10.50 -10.39 -3.90
CA ASN A 129 11.07 -9.04 -4.00
C ASN A 129 10.00 -7.96 -4.20
N ALA A 130 10.26 -6.76 -3.68
CA ALA A 130 9.42 -5.56 -3.90
C ALA A 130 10.28 -4.34 -4.22
N ARG A 131 10.99 -4.40 -5.35
CA ARG A 131 12.00 -3.40 -5.75
C ARG A 131 11.38 -2.04 -6.06
N ASP A 132 10.30 -2.01 -6.82
CA ASP A 132 9.68 -0.77 -7.30
C ASP A 132 8.56 -0.32 -6.37
N LEU A 133 7.65 -1.24 -6.04
CA LEU A 133 6.48 -1.01 -5.21
C LEU A 133 6.37 -2.11 -4.17
N TYR A 134 6.32 -1.74 -2.90
CA TYR A 134 5.97 -2.64 -1.81
C TYR A 134 4.59 -2.27 -1.26
N ALA A 135 3.61 -3.12 -1.49
CA ALA A 135 2.26 -2.96 -0.99
C ALA A 135 2.03 -3.93 0.18
N LYS A 136 1.43 -3.44 1.25
CA LYS A 136 1.01 -4.26 2.39
C LYS A 136 -0.26 -3.71 3.03
N VAL A 137 -0.98 -4.61 3.67
CA VAL A 137 -2.15 -4.31 4.49
C VAL A 137 -1.93 -4.96 5.85
N TYR A 138 -2.13 -4.24 6.95
CA TYR A 138 -1.87 -4.77 8.29
C TYR A 138 -2.81 -4.23 9.35
N GLU A 139 -2.97 -5.00 10.41
CA GLU A 139 -3.73 -4.61 11.60
C GLU A 139 -2.94 -3.55 12.39
N LYS A 140 -3.55 -2.36 12.55
CA LYS A 140 -2.84 -1.21 13.11
C LYS A 140 -2.66 -1.31 14.62
N ALA A 141 -3.62 -1.90 15.33
CA ALA A 141 -3.53 -2.11 16.77
C ALA A 141 -2.35 -3.03 17.13
N ASN A 142 -2.24 -4.19 16.48
CA ASN A 142 -1.09 -5.08 16.62
C ASN A 142 0.24 -4.38 16.29
N GLU A 143 0.32 -3.56 15.24
CA GLU A 143 1.52 -2.79 14.92
C GLU A 143 1.93 -1.82 16.04
N LEU A 144 0.95 -1.11 16.63
CA LEU A 144 1.19 -0.20 17.75
C LEU A 144 1.70 -0.96 18.98
N ARG A 145 1.07 -2.10 19.33
CA ARG A 145 1.46 -2.94 20.48
C ARG A 145 2.81 -3.61 20.31
N LEU A 146 3.14 -4.06 19.11
CA LEU A 146 4.37 -4.78 18.85
C LEU A 146 5.59 -3.85 18.71
N HIS A 147 5.42 -2.67 18.12
CA HIS A 147 6.56 -1.82 17.75
C HIS A 147 6.61 -0.50 18.50
N SER A 148 5.48 0.16 18.74
CA SER A 148 5.48 1.52 19.31
C SER A 148 5.37 1.51 20.83
N LEU A 149 4.43 0.75 21.40
CA LEU A 149 4.21 0.69 22.86
C LEU A 149 5.44 0.23 23.66
N PRO A 150 6.21 -0.79 23.26
CA PRO A 150 7.38 -1.21 24.03
C PRO A 150 8.46 -0.13 24.07
N ILE A 151 8.62 0.63 22.98
CA ILE A 151 9.58 1.74 22.90
C ILE A 151 9.15 2.88 23.83
N ILE A 152 7.85 3.23 23.81
CA ILE A 152 7.30 4.30 24.66
C ILE A 152 7.33 3.88 26.13
N LYS A 153 6.93 2.65 26.47
CA LYS A 153 7.01 2.09 27.83
C LYS A 153 8.43 2.15 28.37
N LYS A 154 9.43 1.75 27.56
CA LYS A 154 10.84 1.80 27.96
C LYS A 154 11.34 3.23 28.18
N ARG A 155 10.84 4.21 27.42
CA ARG A 155 11.31 5.59 27.47
C ARG A 155 10.66 6.43 28.57
N TYR A 156 9.35 6.29 28.77
CA TYR A 156 8.56 7.17 29.64
C TYR A 156 7.88 6.44 30.81
N GLY A 157 7.81 5.11 30.77
CA GLY A 157 7.10 4.29 31.75
C GLY A 157 5.65 3.99 31.34
N GLU A 158 5.04 3.03 32.02
CA GLU A 158 3.67 2.54 31.74
C GLU A 158 2.57 3.49 32.26
N HIS A 159 2.89 4.31 33.26
CA HIS A 159 1.97 5.29 33.83
C HIS A 159 2.07 6.67 33.17
N SER A 160 2.89 6.82 32.13
CA SER A 160 3.09 8.11 31.44
C SER A 160 1.92 8.44 30.52
N ASP A 161 1.67 9.74 30.32
CA ASP A 161 0.64 10.23 29.40
C ASP A 161 0.88 9.73 27.97
N GLU A 162 2.15 9.59 27.55
CA GLU A 162 2.51 9.07 26.23
C GLU A 162 2.12 7.60 26.07
N TYR A 163 2.39 6.78 27.09
CA TYR A 163 2.03 5.37 27.05
C TYR A 163 0.52 5.20 27.06
N GLN A 164 -0.18 5.90 27.97
CA GLN A 164 -1.65 5.83 28.07
C GLN A 164 -2.33 6.32 26.78
N TYR A 165 -1.86 7.42 26.19
CA TYR A 165 -2.35 7.89 24.89
C TYR A 165 -2.20 6.83 23.81
N LEU A 166 -1.01 6.20 23.71
CA LEU A 166 -0.73 5.23 22.67
C LEU A 166 -1.49 3.91 22.89
N ALA A 167 -1.70 3.52 24.16
CA ALA A 167 -2.50 2.37 24.53
C ALA A 167 -3.98 2.59 24.17
N ALA A 168 -4.55 3.74 24.55
CA ALA A 168 -5.90 4.12 24.17
C ALA A 168 -6.07 4.18 22.64
N LEU A 169 -5.04 4.62 21.90
CA LEU A 169 -5.06 4.60 20.44
C LEU A 169 -5.04 3.18 19.86
N ALA A 170 -4.30 2.25 20.49
CA ALA A 170 -4.30 0.84 20.10
C ALA A 170 -5.67 0.19 20.36
N ASP A 171 -6.28 0.47 21.50
CA ASP A 171 -7.62 -0.04 21.86
C ASP A 171 -8.70 0.52 20.92
N TYR A 172 -8.62 1.80 20.57
CA TYR A 172 -9.45 2.40 19.52
C TYR A 172 -9.28 1.67 18.17
N CYS A 173 -8.06 1.29 17.81
CA CYS A 173 -7.79 0.54 16.59
C CYS A 173 -8.41 -0.87 16.65
N ASP A 174 -8.46 -1.53 17.79
CA ASP A 174 -9.15 -2.83 17.93
C ASP A 174 -10.66 -2.68 17.77
N GLN A 175 -11.26 -1.76 18.53
CA GLN A 175 -12.71 -1.52 18.56
C GLN A 175 -13.27 -1.15 17.18
N THR A 176 -12.45 -0.52 16.34
CA THR A 176 -12.84 -0.15 14.97
C THR A 176 -12.44 -1.18 13.92
N GLY A 177 -11.60 -2.16 14.28
CA GLY A 177 -10.94 -3.04 13.32
C GLY A 177 -10.09 -2.24 12.34
N ALA A 178 -9.20 -1.39 12.84
CA ALA A 178 -8.39 -0.51 12.01
C ALA A 178 -7.33 -1.31 11.23
N VAL A 179 -7.48 -1.32 9.91
CA VAL A 179 -6.56 -1.95 8.97
C VAL A 179 -5.92 -0.86 8.11
N ARG A 180 -4.60 -0.86 8.01
CA ARG A 180 -3.86 0.11 7.18
C ARG A 180 -3.43 -0.49 5.87
N PHE A 181 -3.84 0.14 4.78
CA PHE A 181 -3.28 -0.04 3.45
C PHE A 181 -2.06 0.86 3.30
N GLU A 182 -0.91 0.29 2.96
CA GLU A 182 0.36 1.01 2.79
C GLU A 182 1.04 0.60 1.49
N GLN A 183 1.39 1.59 0.67
CA GLN A 183 2.18 1.42 -0.54
C GLN A 183 3.44 2.26 -0.48
N LYS A 184 4.58 1.60 -0.60
CA LYS A 184 5.90 2.24 -0.69
C LYS A 184 6.36 2.26 -2.13
N PHE A 185 6.36 3.44 -2.73
CA PHE A 185 6.92 3.71 -4.06
C PHE A 185 8.39 4.06 -3.91
N ARG A 186 9.27 3.15 -4.33
CA ARG A 186 10.72 3.30 -4.17
C ARG A 186 11.34 4.08 -5.33
N SER A 187 12.61 4.46 -5.19
CA SER A 187 13.32 5.32 -6.14
C SER A 187 13.27 4.84 -7.58
N SER A 188 13.29 3.52 -7.81
CA SER A 188 13.17 2.96 -9.16
C SER A 188 11.77 3.12 -9.75
N PHE A 189 10.71 3.03 -8.93
CA PHE A 189 9.36 3.34 -9.39
C PHE A 189 9.22 4.82 -9.72
N LEU A 190 9.67 5.71 -8.83
CA LEU A 190 9.56 7.15 -9.05
C LEU A 190 10.29 7.59 -10.32
N ARG A 191 11.53 7.12 -10.52
CA ARG A 191 12.32 7.40 -11.73
C ARG A 191 11.67 6.89 -13.03
N LYS A 192 11.12 5.68 -13.02
CA LYS A 192 10.44 5.11 -14.21
C LYS A 192 9.20 5.91 -14.62
N ASN A 193 8.56 6.59 -13.67
CA ASN A 193 7.33 7.34 -13.90
C ASN A 193 7.54 8.87 -13.84
N ASN A 194 8.79 9.36 -13.78
CA ASN A 194 9.11 10.79 -13.65
C ASN A 194 8.46 11.50 -12.44
N LEU A 195 8.32 10.78 -11.32
CA LEU A 195 7.67 11.25 -10.09
C LEU A 195 8.65 11.73 -8.99
N GLN A 196 9.95 11.80 -9.30
CA GLN A 196 11.00 12.11 -8.33
C GLN A 196 11.26 13.60 -8.13
N PHE A 197 10.76 14.49 -9.00
CA PHE A 197 11.16 15.91 -8.99
C PHE A 197 10.07 16.76 -8.34
N TRP A 198 10.26 17.08 -7.05
CA TRP A 198 9.26 17.86 -6.31
C TRP A 198 9.09 19.25 -6.93
N GLY A 199 7.90 19.57 -7.44
CA GLY A 199 7.63 20.82 -8.16
C GLY A 199 7.42 20.65 -9.67
N LEU A 200 7.95 19.57 -10.25
CA LEU A 200 7.71 19.20 -11.65
C LEU A 200 6.83 17.95 -11.81
N SER A 201 6.81 17.08 -10.80
CA SER A 201 6.04 15.83 -10.82
C SER A 201 4.56 16.04 -10.46
N ASP A 202 3.66 15.39 -11.21
CA ASP A 202 2.24 15.24 -10.86
C ASP A 202 2.02 13.94 -10.07
N TYR A 203 1.59 14.05 -8.82
CA TYR A 203 1.38 12.90 -7.93
C TYR A 203 0.00 12.25 -8.04
N THR A 204 -0.85 12.70 -8.96
CA THR A 204 -2.18 12.13 -9.21
C THR A 204 -2.10 10.63 -9.53
N ASP A 205 -1.05 10.20 -10.25
CA ASP A 205 -0.81 8.78 -10.56
C ASP A 205 -0.63 7.92 -9.30
N LEU A 206 0.04 8.44 -8.27
CA LEU A 206 0.21 7.71 -7.00
C LEU A 206 -1.13 7.56 -6.28
N LYS A 207 -1.97 8.60 -6.33
CA LYS A 207 -3.31 8.57 -5.75
C LYS A 207 -4.19 7.52 -6.43
N GLN A 208 -4.23 7.49 -7.77
CA GLN A 208 -5.00 6.50 -8.52
C GLN A 208 -4.55 5.07 -8.24
N LEU A 209 -3.23 4.83 -8.19
CA LEU A 209 -2.68 3.52 -7.84
C LEU A 209 -3.04 3.08 -6.42
N HIS A 210 -3.13 4.06 -5.49
CA HIS A 210 -3.55 3.81 -4.13
C HIS A 210 -5.04 3.49 -4.03
N GLU A 211 -5.90 4.23 -4.72
CA GLU A 211 -7.34 3.96 -4.79
C GLU A 211 -7.62 2.56 -5.36
N GLN A 212 -6.93 2.16 -6.43
CA GLN A 212 -7.00 0.80 -6.96
C GLN A 212 -6.58 -0.28 -5.95
N PHE A 213 -5.64 0.05 -5.06
CA PHE A 213 -5.21 -0.86 -4.01
C PHE A 213 -6.22 -0.95 -2.86
N LEU A 214 -6.87 0.17 -2.53
CA LEU A 214 -7.95 0.22 -1.53
C LEU A 214 -9.16 -0.61 -1.96
N GLY A 215 -9.44 -0.71 -3.26
CA GLY A 215 -10.51 -1.53 -3.83
C GLY A 215 -10.14 -3.00 -4.09
N ILE A 216 -9.03 -3.51 -3.55
CA ILE A 216 -8.61 -4.89 -3.84
C ILE A 216 -9.66 -5.93 -3.43
N ASP A 217 -10.34 -5.70 -2.31
CA ASP A 217 -11.38 -6.52 -1.70
C ASP A 217 -12.71 -6.51 -2.47
N GLU A 218 -12.92 -5.58 -3.41
CA GLU A 218 -14.08 -5.61 -4.31
C GLU A 218 -14.10 -6.91 -5.13
N LYS A 219 -12.92 -7.49 -5.38
CA LYS A 219 -12.76 -8.79 -6.04
C LYS A 219 -13.19 -9.98 -5.19
N LEU A 220 -13.42 -9.81 -3.89
CA LEU A 220 -13.90 -10.88 -3.01
C LEU A 220 -15.39 -11.15 -3.18
N LYS A 221 -16.16 -10.17 -3.70
CA LYS A 221 -17.63 -10.26 -3.88
C LYS A 221 -18.07 -11.44 -4.77
N VAL A 222 -17.14 -12.11 -5.44
CA VAL A 222 -17.39 -13.19 -6.40
C VAL A 222 -16.98 -14.58 -5.85
N SER A 223 -16.62 -14.70 -4.57
CA SER A 223 -15.99 -15.92 -4.02
C SER A 223 -16.96 -17.03 -3.61
N ALA A 224 -18.25 -16.72 -3.43
CA ALA A 224 -19.29 -17.71 -3.12
C ALA A 224 -20.16 -17.92 -4.37
N MET A 225 -19.75 -18.79 -5.30
CA MET A 225 -20.49 -18.91 -6.57
C MET A 225 -20.66 -20.34 -7.07
N ASN A 226 -21.90 -20.63 -7.48
CA ASN A 226 -22.26 -21.69 -8.41
C ASN A 226 -21.90 -21.27 -9.86
N LEU A 227 -21.90 -22.20 -10.83
CA LEU A 227 -21.61 -21.94 -12.26
C LEU A 227 -22.44 -20.75 -12.82
N GLN A 228 -23.72 -20.73 -12.51
CA GLN A 228 -24.70 -19.77 -13.02
C GLN A 228 -24.36 -18.35 -12.54
N THR A 229 -24.02 -18.21 -11.26
CA THR A 229 -23.55 -16.95 -10.68
C THR A 229 -22.21 -16.48 -11.28
N LEU A 230 -21.26 -17.39 -11.55
CA LEU A 230 -19.99 -17.01 -12.20
C LEU A 230 -20.21 -16.46 -13.62
N THR A 231 -21.04 -17.14 -14.42
CA THR A 231 -21.35 -16.69 -15.78
C THR A 231 -22.05 -15.34 -15.76
N GLU A 232 -23.04 -15.15 -14.86
CA GLU A 232 -23.76 -13.89 -14.72
C GLU A 232 -22.83 -12.74 -14.32
N THR A 233 -21.96 -12.92 -13.33
CA THR A 233 -21.00 -11.88 -12.91
C THR A 233 -20.01 -11.51 -14.02
N LEU A 234 -19.50 -12.51 -14.76
CA LEU A 234 -18.59 -12.26 -15.88
C LEU A 234 -19.25 -11.42 -16.99
N LEU A 235 -20.57 -11.54 -17.16
CA LEU A 235 -21.34 -10.75 -18.12
C LEU A 235 -21.71 -9.38 -17.54
N SER A 236 -22.21 -9.31 -16.32
CA SER A 236 -22.67 -8.06 -15.68
C SER A 236 -21.53 -7.07 -15.47
N GLU A 237 -20.32 -7.56 -15.15
CA GLU A 237 -19.11 -6.74 -15.04
C GLU A 237 -18.45 -6.43 -16.40
N GLY A 238 -19.04 -6.87 -17.52
CA GLY A 238 -18.51 -6.63 -18.86
C GLY A 238 -17.15 -7.29 -19.12
N ILE A 239 -16.77 -8.30 -18.33
CA ILE A 239 -15.50 -9.03 -18.46
C ILE A 239 -15.51 -9.91 -19.72
N CYS A 240 -16.64 -10.56 -19.96
CA CYS A 240 -16.91 -11.41 -21.11
C CYS A 240 -17.92 -10.73 -22.03
N LYS A 241 -17.70 -10.80 -23.35
CA LYS A 241 -18.56 -10.15 -24.36
C LYS A 241 -19.77 -10.99 -24.77
N SER A 242 -19.77 -12.28 -24.43
CA SER A 242 -20.82 -13.22 -24.81
C SER A 242 -20.99 -14.32 -23.77
N THR A 243 -22.20 -14.86 -23.67
CA THR A 243 -22.54 -15.98 -22.77
C THR A 243 -21.64 -17.19 -23.00
N GLN A 244 -21.30 -17.49 -24.25
CA GLN A 244 -20.37 -18.58 -24.59
C GLN A 244 -18.99 -18.36 -23.95
N SER A 245 -18.45 -17.15 -24.07
CA SER A 245 -17.15 -16.82 -23.48
C SER A 245 -17.19 -16.86 -21.94
N ALA A 246 -18.29 -16.39 -21.34
CA ALA A 246 -18.52 -16.44 -19.90
C ALA A 246 -18.63 -17.89 -19.38
N ASN A 247 -19.41 -18.74 -20.05
CA ASN A 247 -19.53 -20.16 -19.71
C ASN A 247 -18.19 -20.89 -19.81
N SER A 248 -17.41 -20.63 -20.86
CA SER A 248 -16.06 -21.22 -20.98
C SER A 248 -15.17 -20.77 -19.83
N THR A 249 -15.13 -19.47 -19.52
CA THR A 249 -14.34 -18.93 -18.40
C THR A 249 -14.80 -19.50 -17.04
N ALA A 250 -16.09 -19.64 -16.80
CA ALA A 250 -16.66 -20.24 -15.59
C ALA A 250 -16.28 -21.72 -15.44
N LEU A 251 -16.27 -22.47 -16.55
CA LEU A 251 -15.86 -23.88 -16.54
C LEU A 251 -14.40 -24.05 -16.10
N TYR A 252 -13.49 -23.17 -16.52
CA TYR A 252 -12.10 -23.17 -16.03
C TYR A 252 -12.03 -22.98 -14.51
N ALA A 253 -12.88 -22.13 -13.92
CA ALA A 253 -12.92 -21.92 -12.48
C ALA A 253 -13.45 -23.16 -11.74
N ILE A 254 -14.48 -23.83 -12.25
CA ILE A 254 -15.03 -25.04 -11.63
C ILE A 254 -14.05 -26.21 -11.71
N ASN A 255 -13.44 -26.41 -12.87
CA ASN A 255 -12.43 -27.43 -13.06
C ASN A 255 -11.24 -27.19 -12.12
N TRP A 256 -10.80 -25.94 -11.98
CA TRP A 256 -9.80 -25.55 -10.98
C TRP A 256 -10.26 -25.85 -9.54
N MET A 257 -11.51 -25.55 -9.20
CA MET A 257 -12.09 -25.85 -7.88
C MET A 257 -12.09 -27.36 -7.58
N ASN A 258 -12.33 -28.18 -8.60
CA ASN A 258 -12.28 -29.64 -8.54
C ASN A 258 -10.85 -30.22 -8.56
N GLY A 259 -9.81 -29.36 -8.56
CA GLY A 259 -8.42 -29.78 -8.49
C GLY A 259 -7.71 -29.97 -9.84
N GLU A 260 -8.33 -29.59 -10.96
CA GLU A 260 -7.68 -29.64 -12.27
C GLU A 260 -6.49 -28.68 -12.34
N LYS A 261 -5.39 -29.15 -12.93
CA LYS A 261 -4.18 -28.34 -13.21
C LYS A 261 -4.14 -27.97 -14.68
N PHE A 262 -4.00 -26.68 -14.96
CA PHE A 262 -3.93 -26.16 -16.33
C PHE A 262 -2.49 -25.91 -16.79
N ASP A 263 -2.24 -26.16 -18.07
CA ASP A 263 -1.03 -25.72 -18.75
C ASP A 263 -1.07 -24.21 -19.02
N LEU A 264 -0.30 -23.45 -18.23
CA LEU A 264 -0.26 -21.99 -18.27
C LEU A 264 0.38 -21.42 -19.56
N ASN A 265 0.98 -22.25 -20.41
CA ASN A 265 1.54 -21.82 -21.69
C ASN A 265 0.48 -21.73 -22.79
N LYS A 266 -0.70 -22.33 -22.60
CA LYS A 266 -1.80 -22.27 -23.59
C LYS A 266 -2.48 -20.90 -23.58
N THR A 267 -2.60 -20.27 -24.75
CA THR A 267 -3.24 -18.95 -24.93
C THR A 267 -4.66 -18.89 -24.36
N GLN A 268 -5.44 -19.96 -24.51
CA GLN A 268 -6.81 -20.04 -23.97
C GLN A 268 -6.81 -20.03 -22.43
N VAL A 269 -5.88 -20.75 -21.80
CA VAL A 269 -5.70 -20.75 -20.34
C VAL A 269 -5.30 -19.36 -19.86
N GLN A 270 -4.36 -18.71 -20.55
CA GLN A 270 -3.94 -17.34 -20.22
C GLN A 270 -5.09 -16.32 -20.32
N THR A 271 -5.91 -16.44 -21.37
CA THR A 271 -7.08 -15.57 -21.59
C THR A 271 -8.13 -15.75 -20.49
N ASN A 272 -8.53 -16.98 -20.20
CA ASN A 272 -9.53 -17.27 -19.18
C ASN A 272 -9.00 -16.94 -17.78
N ARG A 273 -7.72 -17.22 -17.49
CA ARG A 273 -7.06 -16.79 -16.26
C ARG A 273 -7.08 -15.27 -16.11
N ALA A 274 -6.78 -14.52 -17.16
CA ALA A 274 -6.80 -13.05 -17.10
C ALA A 274 -8.20 -12.50 -16.78
N ARG A 275 -9.26 -13.13 -17.30
CA ARG A 275 -10.65 -12.80 -16.97
C ARG A 275 -10.99 -13.16 -15.52
N LEU A 276 -10.69 -14.38 -15.09
CA LEU A 276 -10.93 -14.86 -13.73
C LEU A 276 -10.20 -14.02 -12.67
N ARG A 277 -9.00 -13.52 -12.97
CA ARG A 277 -8.26 -12.64 -12.04
C ARG A 277 -8.94 -11.29 -11.80
N LYS A 278 -9.86 -10.86 -12.67
CA LYS A 278 -10.66 -9.65 -12.45
C LYS A 278 -11.66 -9.86 -11.32
N ILE A 279 -12.20 -11.08 -11.20
CA ILE A 279 -13.12 -11.51 -10.14
C ILE A 279 -12.43 -12.27 -9.00
N GLY A 280 -11.11 -12.09 -8.85
CA GLY A 280 -10.35 -12.64 -7.70
C GLY A 280 -9.93 -14.11 -7.78
N ILE A 281 -10.28 -14.84 -8.85
CA ILE A 281 -9.89 -16.25 -9.04
C ILE A 281 -8.57 -16.34 -9.82
N ASP A 282 -7.57 -17.04 -9.27
CA ASP A 282 -6.29 -17.30 -9.97
C ASP A 282 -6.02 -18.80 -10.11
N ILE A 283 -6.43 -19.36 -11.25
CA ILE A 283 -6.29 -20.79 -11.57
C ILE A 283 -4.84 -21.30 -11.71
N ALA A 284 -3.85 -20.42 -11.59
CA ALA A 284 -2.43 -20.82 -11.53
C ALA A 284 -1.98 -21.17 -10.09
N LYS A 285 -2.78 -20.84 -9.07
CA LYS A 285 -2.49 -21.17 -7.68
C LYS A 285 -3.22 -22.46 -7.26
N PRO A 286 -2.76 -23.17 -6.21
CA PRO A 286 -3.55 -24.25 -5.62
C PRO A 286 -4.92 -23.76 -5.17
N CYS A 287 -5.97 -24.54 -5.44
CA CYS A 287 -7.32 -24.24 -4.97
C CYS A 287 -7.35 -24.32 -3.43
N ASN A 288 -7.80 -23.25 -2.78
CA ASN A 288 -8.04 -23.27 -1.34
C ASN A 288 -9.47 -23.76 -1.08
N LEU A 289 -9.63 -25.08 -0.93
CA LEU A 289 -10.93 -25.75 -0.71
C LEU A 289 -11.69 -25.24 0.53
N THR A 290 -11.02 -24.57 1.47
CA THR A 290 -11.70 -23.95 2.61
C THR A 290 -12.60 -22.78 2.22
N VAL A 291 -12.47 -22.24 1.00
CA VAL A 291 -13.22 -21.06 0.54
C VAL A 291 -14.22 -21.41 -0.56
N PHE A 292 -14.00 -22.52 -1.26
CA PHE A 292 -14.65 -22.83 -2.54
C PHE A 292 -15.46 -24.14 -2.54
N SER A 293 -15.68 -24.78 -1.38
CA SER A 293 -16.51 -25.98 -1.30
C SER A 293 -18.01 -25.63 -1.38
N PRO A 294 -18.79 -26.23 -2.29
CA PRO A 294 -20.23 -25.97 -2.43
C PRO A 294 -21.07 -26.53 -1.27
N VAL A 295 -20.49 -27.37 -0.40
CA VAL A 295 -21.15 -27.92 0.79
C VAL A 295 -20.22 -27.76 1.98
N ILE A 296 -20.15 -26.55 2.52
CA ILE A 296 -19.80 -26.33 3.92
C ILE A 296 -20.75 -25.25 4.40
N VAL A 297 -21.56 -25.53 5.42
CA VAL A 297 -22.21 -24.48 6.21
C VAL A 297 -21.07 -23.74 6.91
N LYS A 298 -20.52 -22.74 6.23
CA LYS A 298 -19.65 -21.75 6.86
C LYS A 298 -20.50 -20.54 7.17
N GLU A 299 -20.38 -20.08 8.40
CA GLU A 299 -20.81 -18.75 8.80
C GLU A 299 -20.23 -17.75 7.79
N VAL A 300 -21.10 -17.09 7.04
CA VAL A 300 -20.71 -16.00 6.14
C VAL A 300 -20.43 -14.81 7.05
N ILE A 301 -19.15 -14.44 7.17
CA ILE A 301 -18.76 -13.22 7.90
C ILE A 301 -18.90 -12.05 6.93
N GLU A 302 -19.94 -11.26 7.09
CA GLU A 302 -20.08 -9.99 6.37
C GLU A 302 -19.19 -8.92 7.03
N ILE A 303 -18.31 -8.32 6.22
CA ILE A 303 -17.37 -7.29 6.68
C ILE A 303 -17.64 -6.01 5.90
N GLU A 304 -18.14 -4.99 6.59
CA GLU A 304 -18.32 -3.67 6.01
C GLU A 304 -17.05 -2.83 6.18
N LYS A 305 -16.40 -2.50 5.06
CA LYS A 305 -15.24 -1.61 5.03
C LYS A 305 -15.69 -0.16 4.94
N ARG A 306 -15.27 0.67 5.91
CA ARG A 306 -15.53 2.12 5.92
C ARG A 306 -14.25 2.93 6.17
N ALA A 307 -14.29 4.22 5.85
CA ALA A 307 -13.21 5.14 6.20
C ALA A 307 -13.04 5.22 7.72
N LEU A 308 -11.80 5.15 8.22
CA LEU A 308 -11.52 5.31 9.65
C LEU A 308 -11.57 6.81 10.01
N THR A 309 -12.32 7.17 11.05
CA THR A 309 -12.40 8.54 11.57
C THR A 309 -11.44 8.72 12.75
N PRO A 310 -10.87 9.91 13.00
CA PRO A 310 -10.05 10.10 14.19
C PRO A 310 -10.92 10.07 15.47
N PRO A 311 -10.48 9.42 16.56
CA PRO A 311 -11.14 9.54 17.85
C PRO A 311 -10.98 10.95 18.41
N ALA A 312 -11.89 11.39 19.29
CA ALA A 312 -11.92 12.76 19.81
C ALA A 312 -10.62 13.20 20.52
N PHE A 313 -9.89 12.26 21.13
CA PHE A 313 -8.63 12.51 21.81
C PHE A 313 -7.40 12.52 20.89
N TYR A 314 -7.58 12.31 19.58
CA TYR A 314 -6.48 12.16 18.64
C TYR A 314 -5.67 13.46 18.46
N ARG A 315 -4.33 13.35 18.59
CA ARG A 315 -3.42 14.48 18.45
C ARG A 315 -2.97 14.65 17.00
N HIS A 316 -3.63 15.51 16.23
CA HIS A 316 -3.35 15.73 14.80
C HIS A 316 -1.93 16.30 14.52
N PRO A 317 -1.36 16.02 13.33
CA PRO A 317 -0.09 16.63 12.93
C PRO A 317 -0.23 18.14 12.73
N ASN A 318 0.72 18.91 13.25
CA ASN A 318 0.80 20.34 13.03
C ASN A 318 2.01 20.65 12.14
N HIS A 319 1.75 21.05 10.89
CA HIS A 319 2.78 21.41 9.90
C HIS A 319 3.04 22.92 9.80
N LEU A 320 2.32 23.74 10.59
CA LEU A 320 2.41 25.21 10.55
C LEU A 320 3.27 25.77 11.69
N ARG A 321 3.67 24.97 12.68
CA ARG A 321 4.40 25.42 13.88
C ARG A 321 5.88 25.78 13.68
N LEU A 322 6.45 25.59 12.49
CA LEU A 322 7.90 25.71 12.25
C LEU A 322 8.32 26.96 11.47
N ALA A 323 7.44 27.95 11.34
CA ALA A 323 7.76 29.30 10.85
C ALA A 323 7.60 30.31 11.99
N ALA A 324 8.46 30.21 13.01
CA ALA A 324 8.66 31.20 14.05
C ALA A 324 10.15 31.20 14.43
#